data_AF-A0A8H7P1T4-F1
#
_entry.id   AF-A0A8H7P1T4-F1
#
_cell.length_a   1.000
_cell.length_b   1.000
_cell.length_c   1.000
_cell.angle_alpha   90.00
_cell.angle_beta   90.00
_cell.angle_gamma   90.00
#
_symmetry.space_group_name_H-M   'P 1'
#
loop_
_entity.id
_entity.type
_entity.pdbx_description
1 polymer ?
#
loop_
_entity_poly.entity_id
_entity_poly.type
_entity_poly.pdbx_seq_one_letter_code
_entity_poly.pdbx_strand_id
1 'polypeptide(L)'
;MVKGYLLSAFSSSRDLFAHDGRLIISHGGGKAESLHTKQGKIQTLEADDQLAGDKSVRALLNTYAVGRPVVLLIDDKYTLFPHNLAGDGYTYVVLGFYKIVHAWAEKQAATNSRGYVVRYKFAFQWCEAQGKPWWIDAGHSRGA
;
A
#
# COMPACT_ATOMS: atom_id res chain seq x y z
N MET A 1 -1.88 -16.62 -1.57
CA MET A 1 -2.22 -15.51 -2.48
C MET A 1 -3.05 -14.49 -1.72
N VAL A 2 -2.92 -13.22 -2.05
CA VAL A 2 -3.79 -12.15 -1.54
C VAL A 2 -5.05 -11.99 -2.41
N LYS A 3 -6.14 -11.51 -1.80
CA LYS A 3 -7.39 -11.14 -2.48
C LYS A 3 -7.66 -9.64 -2.43
N GLY A 4 -7.19 -8.98 -1.37
CA GLY A 4 -7.25 -7.54 -1.19
C GLY A 4 -5.94 -7.00 -0.63
N TYR A 5 -5.72 -5.71 -0.82
CA TYR A 5 -4.58 -4.96 -0.30
C TYR A 5 -5.07 -3.58 0.18
N LEU A 6 -4.68 -3.17 1.38
CA LEU A 6 -5.06 -1.89 1.97
C LEU A 6 -3.90 -0.90 1.87
N LEU A 7 -4.16 0.26 1.28
CA LEU A 7 -3.32 1.45 1.29
C LEU A 7 -3.72 2.30 2.50
N SER A 8 -2.76 2.62 3.39
CA SER A 8 -3.01 3.28 4.68
C SER A 8 -1.85 4.22 5.08
N ALA A 9 -1.89 4.77 6.29
CA ALA A 9 -1.05 5.85 6.82
C ALA A 9 0.48 5.64 6.72
N PHE A 10 0.95 4.40 6.69
CA PHE A 10 2.38 4.10 6.82
C PHE A 10 3.03 4.04 5.45
N SER A 11 3.47 5.18 4.91
CA SER A 11 4.25 5.19 3.67
C SER A 11 5.68 4.68 3.90
N SER A 12 6.22 4.00 2.90
CA SER A 12 7.63 3.64 2.79
C SER A 12 8.29 4.49 1.69
N SER A 13 9.61 4.69 1.76
CA SER A 13 10.35 5.45 0.74
C SER A 13 10.02 4.95 -0.67
N ARG A 14 9.72 5.87 -1.61
CA ARG A 14 9.32 5.56 -3.00
C ARG A 14 7.98 4.81 -3.16
N ASP A 15 7.14 4.77 -2.13
CA ASP A 15 5.71 4.55 -2.36
C ASP A 15 5.17 5.71 -3.22
N LEU A 16 4.29 5.38 -4.18
CA LEU A 16 3.91 6.29 -5.23
C LEU A 16 2.44 6.09 -5.62
N PHE A 17 1.74 7.18 -5.84
CA PHE A 17 0.44 7.22 -6.49
C PHE A 17 0.61 7.97 -7.83
N ALA A 18 0.68 7.23 -8.93
CA ALA A 18 0.99 7.76 -10.26
C ALA A 18 -0.13 7.51 -11.27
N HIS A 19 -0.13 8.30 -12.34
CA HIS A 19 -1.11 8.22 -13.42
C HIS A 19 -2.55 8.22 -12.87
N ASP A 20 -2.84 9.17 -11.99
CA ASP A 20 -4.13 9.31 -11.31
C ASP A 20 -4.56 8.04 -10.56
N GLY A 21 -3.61 7.31 -9.99
CA GLY A 21 -3.87 6.07 -9.25
C GLY A 21 -4.02 4.84 -10.12
N ARG A 22 -3.75 4.94 -11.43
CA ARG A 22 -3.70 3.76 -12.30
C ARG A 22 -2.43 2.93 -12.08
N LEU A 23 -1.36 3.56 -11.61
CA LEU A 23 -0.15 2.89 -11.15
C LEU A 23 0.11 3.29 -9.71
N ILE A 24 0.17 2.31 -8.82
CA ILE A 24 0.45 2.53 -7.40
C ILE A 24 1.64 1.66 -7.02
N ILE A 25 2.68 2.24 -6.42
CA ILE A 25 3.78 1.50 -5.81
C ILE A 25 3.57 1.52 -4.30
N SER A 26 3.54 0.34 -3.70
CA SER A 26 3.42 0.22 -2.24
C SER A 26 4.27 -0.94 -1.73
N HIS A 27 4.68 -0.85 -0.46
CA HIS A 27 5.51 -1.86 0.20
C HIS A 27 4.70 -3.05 0.75
N GLY A 28 5.36 -4.17 1.05
CA GLY A 28 4.74 -5.30 1.74
C GLY A 28 4.36 -4.92 3.18
N GLY A 29 3.33 -5.56 3.75
CA GLY A 29 2.97 -5.32 5.15
C GLY A 29 3.90 -6.03 6.16
N GLY A 30 4.02 -5.48 7.37
CA GLY A 30 4.78 -6.06 8.48
C GLY A 30 6.22 -5.57 8.57
N LYS A 31 6.90 -5.88 9.69
CA LYS A 31 8.29 -5.46 9.99
C LYS A 31 8.51 -3.94 10.05
N ALA A 32 7.43 -3.17 10.16
CA ALA A 32 7.48 -1.76 10.54
C ALA A 32 7.83 -1.62 12.02
N GLU A 33 8.33 -0.45 12.41
CA GLU A 33 8.50 -0.13 13.82
C GLU A 33 7.13 -0.15 14.52
N SER A 34 7.05 -0.79 15.68
CA SER A 34 5.81 -0.89 16.44
C SER A 34 6.04 -0.76 17.94
N LEU A 35 5.08 -0.18 18.64
CA LEU A 35 5.04 -0.18 20.09
C LEU A 35 4.37 -1.47 20.56
N HIS A 36 5.07 -2.27 21.37
CA HIS A 36 4.52 -3.47 22.01
C HIS A 36 4.45 -3.28 23.51
N THR A 37 3.30 -3.59 24.09
CA THR A 37 3.16 -3.67 25.55
C THR A 37 3.44 -5.10 25.99
N LYS A 38 4.53 -5.31 26.74
CA LYS A 38 4.85 -6.59 27.36
C LYS A 38 4.96 -6.40 28.86
N GLN A 39 4.11 -7.11 29.63
CA GLN A 39 4.06 -7.02 31.10
C GLN A 39 3.91 -5.56 31.62
N GLY A 40 3.05 -4.77 30.97
CA GLY A 40 2.79 -3.38 31.37
C GLY A 40 3.89 -2.36 30.99
N LYS A 41 4.99 -2.81 30.35
CA LYS A 41 6.01 -1.90 29.80
C LYS A 41 5.85 -1.77 28.29
N ILE A 42 5.87 -0.53 27.80
CA ILE A 42 5.93 -0.22 26.38
C ILE A 42 7.37 -0.45 25.91
N GLN A 43 7.55 -1.27 24.89
CA GLN A 43 8.82 -1.52 24.22
C GLN A 43 8.66 -1.18 22.74
N THR A 44 9.57 -0.38 22.21
CA THR A 44 9.66 -0.14 20.77
C THR A 44 10.35 -1.33 20.12
N LEU A 45 9.67 -2.00 19.20
CA LEU A 45 10.27 -2.95 18.29
C LEU A 45 10.72 -2.19 17.06
N GLU A 46 12.04 -2.15 16.84
CA GLU A 46 12.63 -1.52 15.67
C GLU A 46 12.11 -2.16 14.37
N ALA A 47 12.06 -1.35 13.32
CA ALA A 47 11.85 -1.85 11.97
C ALA A 47 12.97 -2.83 11.57
N ASP A 48 12.57 -3.93 10.92
CA ASP A 48 13.49 -4.99 10.50
C ASP A 48 13.29 -5.33 9.01
N ASP A 49 14.17 -6.15 8.45
CA ASP A 49 14.11 -6.52 7.03
C ASP A 49 12.87 -7.37 6.73
N GLN A 50 12.24 -7.08 5.59
CA GLN A 50 11.23 -7.95 5.02
C GLN A 50 11.89 -9.06 4.20
N LEU A 51 11.43 -10.29 4.41
CA LEU A 51 11.92 -11.48 3.73
C LEU A 51 10.86 -12.02 2.78
N ALA A 52 11.28 -12.67 1.69
CA ALA A 52 10.36 -13.31 0.74
C ALA A 52 9.44 -14.35 1.39
N GLY A 53 9.89 -14.96 2.50
CA GLY A 53 9.13 -15.94 3.27
C GLY A 53 8.09 -15.35 4.23
N ASP A 54 8.15 -14.05 4.52
CA ASP A 54 7.19 -13.39 5.41
C ASP A 54 5.78 -13.55 4.86
N LYS A 55 4.81 -13.87 5.72
CA LYS A 55 3.47 -14.29 5.31
C LYS A 55 2.80 -13.34 4.31
N SER A 56 2.87 -12.03 4.56
CA SER A 56 2.33 -10.96 3.71
C SER A 56 3.08 -10.86 2.37
N VAL A 57 4.41 -10.78 2.42
CA VAL A 57 5.30 -10.67 1.26
C VAL A 57 5.16 -11.89 0.35
N ARG A 58 5.26 -13.09 0.92
CA ARG A 58 5.08 -14.37 0.21
C ARG A 58 3.73 -14.44 -0.49
N ALA A 59 2.66 -13.98 0.17
CA ALA A 59 1.33 -13.99 -0.42
C ALA A 59 1.21 -13.06 -1.63
N LEU A 60 1.87 -11.88 -1.59
CA LEU A 60 1.94 -10.92 -2.69
C LEU A 60 2.81 -11.44 -3.84
N LEU A 61 3.99 -12.00 -3.55
CA LEU A 61 4.85 -12.63 -4.54
C LEU A 61 4.15 -13.78 -5.27
N ASN A 62 3.41 -14.63 -4.53
CA ASN A 62 2.63 -15.69 -5.16
C ASN A 62 1.49 -15.14 -6.04
N THR A 63 0.85 -14.04 -5.62
CA THR A 63 -0.18 -13.39 -6.45
C THR A 63 0.42 -12.77 -7.71
N TYR A 64 1.61 -12.17 -7.61
CA TYR A 64 2.38 -11.66 -8.74
C TYR A 64 2.71 -12.79 -9.73
N ALA A 65 3.26 -13.90 -9.25
CA ALA A 65 3.63 -15.05 -10.08
C ALA A 65 2.43 -15.65 -10.85
N VAL A 66 1.24 -15.65 -10.25
CA VAL A 66 0.00 -16.16 -10.88
C VAL A 66 -0.69 -15.09 -11.75
N GLY A 67 -0.32 -13.82 -11.64
CA GLY A 67 -0.90 -12.72 -12.41
C GLY A 67 -2.36 -12.41 -12.08
N ARG A 68 -2.85 -12.82 -10.89
CA ARG A 68 -4.26 -12.69 -10.51
C ARG A 68 -4.56 -11.26 -10.02
N PRO A 69 -5.68 -10.65 -10.44
CA PRO A 69 -6.10 -9.35 -9.91
C PRO A 69 -6.36 -9.38 -8.39
N VAL A 70 -6.10 -8.24 -7.74
CA VAL A 70 -6.28 -7.96 -6.32
C VAL A 70 -7.15 -6.72 -6.18
N VAL A 71 -8.07 -6.72 -5.21
CA VAL A 71 -8.83 -5.52 -4.88
C VAL A 71 -7.98 -4.57 -4.04
N LEU A 72 -7.79 -3.34 -4.47
CA LEU A 72 -7.18 -2.31 -3.64
C LEU A 72 -8.26 -1.54 -2.89
N LEU A 73 -8.03 -1.42 -1.59
CA LEU A 73 -8.76 -0.55 -0.68
C LEU A 73 -7.83 0.56 -0.22
N ILE A 74 -8.42 1.67 0.15
CA ILE A 74 -7.71 2.81 0.69
C ILE A 74 -8.47 3.34 1.91
N ASP A 75 -7.75 3.82 2.91
CA ASP A 75 -8.35 4.50 4.06
C ASP A 75 -8.12 6.01 4.06
N ASP A 76 -8.84 6.68 4.96
CA ASP A 76 -8.78 8.12 5.17
C ASP A 76 -7.44 8.66 5.67
N LYS A 77 -6.44 7.80 5.91
CA LYS A 77 -5.10 8.17 6.33
C LYS A 77 -4.07 8.09 5.20
N TYR A 78 -4.45 7.62 4.02
CA TYR A 78 -3.54 7.55 2.88
C TYR A 78 -3.35 8.93 2.23
N THR A 79 -2.20 9.54 2.49
CA THR A 79 -1.93 10.94 2.16
C THR A 79 -1.73 11.24 0.68
N LEU A 80 -1.48 10.22 -0.17
CA LEU A 80 -1.27 10.42 -1.61
C LEU A 80 -2.56 10.36 -2.43
N PHE A 81 -3.72 10.12 -1.80
CA PHE A 81 -5.01 10.12 -2.51
C PHE A 81 -5.51 11.55 -2.73
N PRO A 82 -6.05 11.89 -3.92
CA PRO A 82 -6.42 13.27 -4.24
C PRO A 82 -7.69 13.79 -3.55
N HIS A 83 -8.47 12.94 -2.86
CA HIS A 83 -9.74 13.32 -2.23
C HIS A 83 -9.69 13.15 -0.70
N ASN A 84 -10.44 13.99 0.01
CA ASN A 84 -10.51 13.98 1.47
C ASN A 84 -11.62 13.03 1.97
N LEU A 85 -11.30 11.74 2.08
CA LEU A 85 -12.26 10.72 2.51
C LEU A 85 -12.88 11.01 3.88
N ALA A 86 -12.08 11.45 4.86
CA ALA A 86 -12.59 11.80 6.19
C ALA A 86 -13.58 12.98 6.13
N GLY A 87 -13.29 14.00 5.31
CA GLY A 87 -14.18 15.14 5.10
C GLY A 87 -15.51 14.77 4.45
N ASP A 88 -15.49 13.73 3.60
CA ASP A 88 -16.67 13.19 2.94
C ASP A 88 -17.39 12.10 3.77
N GLY A 89 -16.91 11.81 4.99
CA GLY A 89 -17.52 10.84 5.90
C GLY A 89 -17.19 9.38 5.62
N TYR A 90 -16.14 9.09 4.85
CA TYR A 90 -15.69 7.74 4.51
C TYR A 90 -14.37 7.38 5.23
N THR A 91 -14.35 6.26 5.95
CA THR A 91 -13.08 5.72 6.51
C THR A 91 -12.36 4.82 5.51
N TYR A 92 -13.10 4.04 4.72
CA TYR A 92 -12.55 3.13 3.72
C TYR A 92 -13.34 3.22 2.42
N VAL A 93 -12.65 3.21 1.29
CA VAL A 93 -13.26 3.05 -0.03
C VAL A 93 -12.54 1.99 -0.85
N VAL A 94 -13.26 1.38 -1.78
CA VAL A 94 -12.69 0.43 -2.73
C VAL A 94 -12.23 1.20 -3.96
N LEU A 95 -10.95 1.08 -4.31
CA LEU A 95 -10.44 1.65 -5.56
C LEU A 95 -10.89 0.79 -6.75
N GLY A 96 -10.66 -0.52 -6.66
CA GLY A 96 -11.00 -1.47 -7.72
C GLY A 96 -9.97 -2.58 -7.83
N PHE A 97 -9.95 -3.25 -8.98
CA PHE A 97 -9.04 -4.35 -9.28
C PHE A 97 -7.72 -3.86 -9.89
N TYR A 98 -6.62 -4.37 -9.37
CA TYR A 98 -5.28 -4.13 -9.89
C TYR A 98 -4.54 -5.44 -10.08
N LYS A 99 -3.60 -5.48 -11.02
CA LYS A 99 -2.61 -6.55 -11.12
C LYS A 99 -1.29 -6.08 -10.53
N ILE A 100 -0.59 -6.97 -9.85
CA ILE A 100 0.81 -6.73 -9.53
C ILE A 100 1.60 -6.95 -10.82
N VAL A 101 2.28 -5.91 -11.32
CA VAL A 101 3.04 -5.97 -12.58
C VAL A 101 4.56 -6.05 -12.34
N HIS A 102 5.02 -5.57 -11.19
CA HIS A 102 6.40 -5.71 -10.74
C HIS A 102 6.46 -5.97 -9.23
N ALA A 103 7.48 -6.71 -8.81
CA ALA A 103 7.83 -6.90 -7.41
C ALA A 103 9.35 -6.89 -7.26
N TRP A 104 9.88 -6.17 -6.27
CA TRP A 104 11.32 -6.10 -5.99
C TRP A 104 11.59 -5.87 -4.51
N ALA A 105 12.81 -6.14 -4.07
CA ALA A 105 13.29 -5.75 -2.74
C ALA A 105 14.22 -4.55 -2.87
N GLU A 106 14.11 -3.59 -1.98
CA GLU A 106 14.98 -2.42 -1.95
C GLU A 106 15.35 -2.02 -0.53
N LYS A 107 16.52 -1.39 -0.40
CA LYS A 107 16.94 -0.75 0.85
C LYS A 107 16.27 0.62 0.97
N GLN A 108 15.78 0.93 2.16
CA GLN A 108 15.40 2.27 2.58
C GLN A 108 16.10 2.63 3.89
N ALA A 109 16.34 3.91 4.12
CA ALA A 109 16.86 4.39 5.40
C ALA A 109 15.91 4.04 6.55
N ALA A 110 16.46 3.74 7.72
CA ALA A 110 15.71 3.45 8.92
C ALA A 110 16.47 3.89 10.17
N THR A 111 15.72 4.28 11.20
CA THR A 111 16.26 4.61 12.52
C THR A 111 16.45 3.33 13.34
N ASN A 112 17.43 2.51 12.94
CA ASN A 112 17.82 1.30 13.67
C ASN A 112 19.35 1.19 13.70
N SER A 113 19.88 0.21 14.43
CA SER A 113 21.34 -0.02 14.53
C SER A 113 22.07 -0.20 13.19
N ARG A 114 21.36 -0.61 12.12
CA ARG A 114 21.92 -0.80 10.77
C ARG A 114 21.83 0.44 9.88
N GLY A 115 21.02 1.44 10.26
CA GLY A 115 20.72 2.63 9.45
C GLY A 115 19.83 2.36 8.23
N TYR A 116 19.40 1.12 8.01
CA TYR A 116 18.54 0.75 6.88
C TYR A 116 17.70 -0.49 7.18
N VAL A 117 16.66 -0.66 6.37
CA VAL A 117 15.89 -1.90 6.27
C VAL A 117 15.61 -2.25 4.81
N VAL A 118 15.43 -3.54 4.55
CA VAL A 118 14.90 -4.02 3.27
C VAL A 118 13.37 -4.00 3.29
N ARG A 119 12.76 -3.46 2.24
CA ARG A 119 11.33 -3.50 1.98
C ARG A 119 11.06 -4.16 0.64
N TYR A 120 10.10 -5.06 0.62
CA TYR A 120 9.53 -5.52 -0.64
C TYR A 120 8.55 -4.49 -1.15
N LYS A 121 8.63 -4.16 -2.44
CA LYS A 121 7.77 -3.25 -3.16
C LYS A 121 7.00 -3.99 -4.23
N PHE A 122 5.81 -3.48 -4.50
CA PHE A 122 4.89 -4.03 -5.48
C PHE A 122 4.29 -2.87 -6.28
N ALA A 123 4.37 -2.98 -7.61
CA ALA A 123 3.69 -2.07 -8.52
C ALA A 123 2.33 -2.67 -8.88
N PHE A 124 1.26 -1.97 -8.51
CA PHE A 124 -0.13 -2.30 -8.78
C PHE A 124 -0.59 -1.46 -9.98
N GLN A 125 -0.97 -2.14 -11.06
CA GLN A 125 -1.51 -1.53 -12.28
C GLN A 125 -3.02 -1.77 -12.37
N TRP A 126 -3.77 -0.72 -12.64
CA TRP A 126 -5.22 -0.76 -12.84
C TRP A 126 -5.61 -1.75 -13.94
N CYS A 127 -6.64 -2.54 -13.69
CA CYS A 127 -7.24 -3.40 -14.71
C CYS A 127 -8.18 -2.57 -15.59
N GLU A 128 -7.78 -2.22 -16.82
CA GLU A 128 -8.58 -1.38 -17.73
C GLU A 128 -9.98 -1.95 -18.05
N ALA A 129 -10.15 -3.28 -17.96
CA ALA A 129 -11.44 -3.94 -18.21
C ALA A 129 -12.56 -3.52 -17.24
N GLN A 130 -12.25 -2.90 -16.10
CA GLN A 130 -13.25 -2.40 -15.16
C GLN A 130 -13.70 -0.95 -15.43
N GLY A 131 -13.19 -0.32 -16.51
CA GLY A 131 -13.52 1.05 -16.89
C GLY A 131 -12.62 2.10 -16.23
N LYS A 132 -13.13 3.34 -16.17
CA LYS A 132 -12.39 4.49 -15.64
C LYS A 132 -12.45 4.50 -14.10
N PRO A 133 -11.34 4.83 -13.41
CA PRO A 133 -11.38 5.06 -11.97
C PRO A 133 -12.40 6.12 -11.57
N TRP A 134 -13.22 5.82 -10.57
CA TRP A 134 -14.36 6.65 -10.18
C TRP A 134 -13.95 8.02 -9.60
N TRP A 135 -12.71 8.15 -9.12
CA TRP A 135 -12.16 9.40 -8.58
C TRP A 135 -11.57 10.34 -9.63
N ILE A 136 -11.49 9.91 -10.89
CA ILE A 136 -11.05 10.73 -12.02
C ILE A 136 -12.31 11.18 -12.76
N ASP A 137 -12.81 12.37 -12.45
CA ASP A 137 -14.07 12.84 -13.02
C ASP A 137 -14.11 12.85 -14.54
N ALA A 138 -15.31 12.60 -15.08
CA ALA A 138 -15.80 13.37 -16.20
C ALA A 138 -16.79 14.42 -15.63
N GLY A 139 -16.27 15.57 -15.19
CA GLY A 139 -17.05 16.74 -14.78
C GLY A 139 -17.63 16.76 -13.36
N HIS A 140 -16.83 17.03 -12.32
CA HIS A 140 -17.29 17.93 -11.26
C HIS A 140 -17.31 19.36 -11.85
N SER A 141 -18.37 19.68 -12.59
CA SER A 141 -18.78 21.07 -12.73
C SER A 141 -19.10 21.57 -11.32
N ARG A 142 -18.14 22.30 -10.73
CA ARG A 142 -18.42 23.14 -9.58
C ARG A 142 -19.58 24.04 -9.98
N GLY A 143 -20.73 23.80 -9.36
CA GLY A 143 -21.89 24.67 -9.50
C GLY A 143 -21.50 26.12 -9.18
N ALA A 144 -22.08 27.01 -9.97
CA ALA A 144 -21.99 28.46 -9.87
C ALA A 144 -22.38 29.00 -8.49
#